data_AF-A0A1L9BK89-F1
#
_entry.id   AF-A0A1L9BK89-F1
#
_cell.length_a   1.000
_cell.length_b   1.000
_cell.length_c   1.000
_cell.angle_alpha   90.00
_cell.angle_beta   90.00
_cell.angle_gamma   90.00
#
_symmetry.space_group_name_H-M   'P 1'
#
loop_
_entity.id
_entity.type
_entity.pdbx_description
1 polymer ?
#
loop_
_entity_poly.entity_id
_entity_poly.type
_entity_poly.pdbx_seq_one_letter_code
_entity_poly.pdbx_strand_id
1 'polypeptide(L)'
;MLVAALGAQAEPPAYKLPGRKPDSKEPWSAFLGKAAHLAIGRQYSVQHPDNAVFLDTFNLSNIVELGKLGNPKRLSEFVRLLRPDITDTVALVLFEIKPDNEEGRKEGRVQAGRYLAALNEAVEPDKKLAGGTGFAGSLFLEFENGGALWQLSWRTPEPGVTLYRWNYRREKPHASWKERAAQKEEELPREEAEQRGEMAEQALRAAYERGEWPSGFHGQVYLPVDCH
;
A
#
# COMPACT_ATOMS: atom_id res chain seq x y z
N MET A 1 20.01 22.64 -42.41
CA MET A 1 20.19 21.98 -41.09
C MET A 1 19.44 22.79 -40.05
N LEU A 2 18.28 22.32 -39.59
CA LEU A 2 17.58 22.88 -38.43
C LEU A 2 17.44 21.77 -37.41
N VAL A 3 18.05 21.96 -36.24
CA VAL A 3 18.00 21.04 -35.11
C VAL A 3 16.70 21.32 -34.36
N ALA A 4 15.75 20.38 -34.42
CA ALA A 4 14.58 20.37 -33.56
C ALA A 4 14.97 19.71 -32.23
N ALA A 5 15.13 20.51 -31.18
CA ALA A 5 15.18 20.03 -29.81
C ALA A 5 13.79 20.25 -29.17
N LEU A 6 12.87 19.32 -29.43
CA LEU A 6 11.62 19.20 -28.67
C LEU A 6 11.95 18.45 -27.36
N GLY A 7 12.40 19.21 -26.37
CA GLY A 7 12.41 18.75 -24.99
C GLY A 7 10.97 18.58 -24.54
N ALA A 8 10.51 17.33 -24.41
CA ALA A 8 9.27 17.02 -23.73
C ALA A 8 9.44 17.36 -22.24
N GLN A 9 9.10 18.59 -21.85
CA GLN A 9 8.78 18.92 -20.46
C GLN A 9 7.47 18.22 -20.13
N ALA A 10 7.57 17.00 -19.59
CA ALA A 10 6.43 16.37 -18.94
C ALA A 10 6.21 17.08 -17.59
N GLU A 11 5.05 17.71 -17.43
CA GLU A 11 4.61 18.24 -16.14
C GLU A 11 4.55 17.11 -15.10
N PRO A 12 4.91 17.38 -13.83
CA PRO A 12 4.93 16.37 -12.78
C PRO A 12 3.50 15.93 -12.44
N PRO A 13 3.27 14.67 -12.07
CA PRO A 13 2.01 14.30 -11.43
C PRO A 13 1.94 15.02 -10.09
N ALA A 14 1.11 16.06 -10.02
CA ALA A 14 0.64 16.64 -8.77
C ALA A 14 0.04 15.52 -7.91
N TYR A 15 0.35 15.54 -6.61
CA TYR A 15 -0.11 14.60 -5.59
C TYR A 15 -1.49 13.99 -5.90
N LYS A 16 -1.47 12.72 -6.31
CA LYS A 16 -2.65 11.87 -6.39
C LYS A 16 -2.33 10.67 -5.52
N LEU A 17 -3.05 10.53 -4.42
CA LEU A 17 -3.16 9.25 -3.71
C LEU A 17 -3.38 8.15 -4.78
N PRO A 18 -2.59 7.06 -4.79
CA PRO A 18 -2.73 5.99 -5.78
C PRO A 18 -4.19 5.50 -5.86
N GLY A 19 -4.75 5.46 -7.07
CA GLY A 19 -6.17 5.10 -7.31
C GLY A 19 -7.12 6.27 -7.65
N ARG A 20 -6.68 7.53 -7.54
CA ARG A 20 -7.52 8.68 -7.92
C ARG A 20 -7.48 8.93 -9.44
N LYS A 21 -8.56 8.58 -10.15
CA LYS A 21 -8.82 9.18 -11.48
C LYS A 21 -8.85 10.71 -11.32
N PRO A 22 -8.22 11.49 -12.23
CA PRO A 22 -8.20 12.95 -12.16
C PRO A 22 -9.59 13.57 -11.94
N ASP A 23 -10.62 12.91 -12.47
CA ASP A 23 -12.01 13.37 -12.45
C ASP A 23 -12.86 12.69 -11.37
N SER A 24 -12.27 11.84 -10.53
CA SER A 24 -12.97 11.16 -9.44
C SER A 24 -13.35 12.14 -8.35
N LYS A 25 -14.66 12.27 -8.14
CA LYS A 25 -15.30 13.01 -7.05
C LYS A 25 -15.53 12.12 -5.81
N GLU A 26 -15.00 10.89 -5.78
CA GLU A 26 -15.44 9.84 -4.85
C GLU A 26 -14.42 9.62 -3.71
N PRO A 27 -14.62 10.22 -2.52
CA PRO A 27 -13.64 10.22 -1.42
C PRO A 27 -13.37 8.84 -0.81
N TRP A 28 -14.32 7.91 -0.90
CA TRP A 28 -14.22 6.58 -0.27
C TRP A 28 -13.15 5.68 -0.89
N SER A 29 -12.95 5.76 -2.21
CA SER A 29 -11.89 5.02 -2.91
C SER A 29 -10.50 5.41 -2.38
N ALA A 30 -10.34 6.67 -1.97
CA ALA A 30 -9.12 7.17 -1.35
C ALA A 30 -8.92 6.63 0.07
N PHE A 31 -10.00 6.53 0.89
CA PHE A 31 -9.92 5.93 2.22
C PHE A 31 -9.53 4.46 2.16
N LEU A 32 -10.16 3.67 1.28
CA LEU A 32 -9.84 2.25 1.14
C LEU A 32 -8.43 2.00 0.58
N GLY A 33 -7.96 2.84 -0.34
CA GLY A 33 -6.59 2.79 -0.83
C GLY A 33 -5.59 3.13 0.27
N LYS A 34 -5.82 4.21 1.01
CA LYS A 34 -4.96 4.61 2.13
C LYS A 34 -4.94 3.57 3.24
N ALA A 35 -6.10 2.99 3.56
CA ALA A 35 -6.22 1.90 4.53
C ALA A 35 -5.41 0.66 4.10
N ALA A 36 -5.49 0.30 2.81
CA ALA A 36 -4.72 -0.81 2.26
C ALA A 36 -3.21 -0.56 2.33
N HIS A 37 -2.74 0.61 1.87
CA HIS A 37 -1.32 0.96 1.91
C HIS A 37 -0.78 0.96 3.36
N LEU A 38 -1.53 1.56 4.29
CA LEU A 38 -1.17 1.57 5.71
C LEU A 38 -1.05 0.14 6.25
N ALA A 39 -2.10 -0.68 6.09
CA ALA A 39 -2.12 -2.03 6.66
C ALA A 39 -1.03 -2.93 6.06
N ILE A 40 -0.86 -2.89 4.74
CA ILE A 40 0.13 -3.71 4.03
C ILE A 40 1.56 -3.28 4.41
N GLY A 41 1.84 -1.97 4.44
CA GLY A 41 3.16 -1.46 4.86
C GLY A 41 3.50 -1.76 6.32
N ARG A 42 2.52 -1.61 7.23
CA ARG A 42 2.69 -1.99 8.64
C ARG A 42 2.89 -3.49 8.80
N GLN A 43 2.13 -4.30 8.07
CA GLN A 43 2.29 -5.75 8.12
C GLN A 43 3.66 -6.20 7.62
N TYR A 44 4.19 -5.58 6.55
CA TYR A 44 5.54 -5.85 6.10
C TYR A 44 6.57 -5.57 7.20
N SER A 45 6.44 -4.43 7.87
CA SER A 45 7.32 -4.04 8.99
C SER A 45 7.26 -5.00 10.17
N VAL A 46 6.05 -5.49 10.51
CA VAL A 46 5.86 -6.51 11.57
C VAL A 46 6.52 -7.84 11.21
N GLN A 47 6.50 -8.23 9.92
CA GLN A 47 7.15 -9.45 9.45
C GLN A 47 8.68 -9.34 9.37
N HIS A 48 9.23 -8.12 9.38
CA HIS A 48 10.66 -7.84 9.26
C HIS A 48 11.12 -6.88 10.37
N PRO A 49 11.02 -7.27 11.65
CA PRO A 49 11.22 -6.37 12.79
C PRO A 49 12.65 -5.82 12.90
N ASP A 50 13.63 -6.55 12.37
CA ASP A 50 15.05 -6.17 12.39
C ASP A 50 15.47 -5.33 11.17
N ASN A 51 14.58 -5.16 10.18
CA ASN A 51 14.90 -4.45 8.94
C ASN A 51 14.56 -2.96 9.06
N ALA A 52 15.39 -2.13 8.41
CA ALA A 52 15.11 -0.71 8.25
C ALA A 52 14.13 -0.52 7.07
N VAL A 53 12.83 -0.52 7.41
CA VAL A 53 11.69 -0.36 6.49
C VAL A 53 11.19 1.09 6.50
N PHE A 54 11.09 1.67 5.31
CA PHE A 54 10.55 3.00 5.07
C PHE A 54 9.24 2.90 4.29
N LEU A 55 8.21 3.59 4.75
CA LEU A 55 6.88 3.61 4.11
C LEU A 55 6.68 4.92 3.31
N ASP A 56 5.54 5.03 2.65
CA ASP A 56 5.07 6.14 1.78
C ASP A 56 5.12 7.57 2.37
N THR A 57 5.47 7.72 3.65
CA THR A 57 5.74 9.00 4.31
C THR A 57 7.18 9.48 4.11
N PHE A 58 8.10 8.60 3.74
CA PHE A 58 9.50 8.89 3.49
C PHE A 58 9.76 9.09 2.01
N ASN A 59 10.50 10.15 1.68
CA ASN A 59 10.91 10.43 0.32
C ASN A 59 12.26 9.75 -0.01
N LEU A 60 12.61 9.66 -1.29
CA LEU A 60 13.85 9.00 -1.72
C LEU A 60 15.11 9.61 -1.09
N SER A 61 15.15 10.93 -0.87
CA SER A 61 16.29 11.57 -0.18
C SER A 61 16.47 11.01 1.23
N ASN A 62 15.38 10.97 2.01
CA ASN A 62 15.38 10.47 3.37
C ASN A 62 15.70 8.96 3.40
N ILE A 63 15.18 8.18 2.45
CA ILE A 63 15.46 6.75 2.35
C ILE A 63 16.95 6.50 2.10
N VAL A 64 17.58 7.23 1.16
CA VAL A 64 19.01 7.08 0.87
C VAL A 64 19.87 7.48 2.07
N GLU A 65 19.52 8.59 2.74
CA GLU A 65 20.26 9.12 3.89
C GLU A 65 20.11 8.24 5.13
N LEU A 66 18.88 7.98 5.58
CA LEU A 66 18.58 7.25 6.81
C LEU A 66 18.85 5.75 6.66
N GLY A 67 18.62 5.20 5.47
CA GLY A 67 18.97 3.82 5.11
C GLY A 67 20.46 3.60 4.88
N LYS A 68 21.28 4.66 4.97
CA LYS A 68 22.74 4.62 4.74
C LYS A 68 23.10 3.93 3.41
N LEU A 69 22.32 4.20 2.38
CA LEU A 69 22.45 3.53 1.08
C LEU A 69 23.46 4.21 0.17
N GLY A 70 23.73 5.51 0.36
CA GLY A 70 24.65 6.28 -0.47
C GLY A 70 24.49 7.78 -0.29
N ASN A 71 24.65 8.54 -1.37
CA ASN A 71 24.61 10.00 -1.33
C ASN A 71 23.29 10.54 -1.91
N PRO A 72 22.37 11.08 -1.07
CA PRO A 72 21.09 11.61 -1.55
C PRO A 72 21.25 12.79 -2.51
N LYS A 73 22.41 13.49 -2.51
CA LYS A 73 22.67 14.59 -3.44
C LYS A 73 22.80 14.15 -4.90
N ARG A 74 22.99 12.85 -5.16
CA ARG A 74 23.01 12.27 -6.50
C ARG A 74 21.62 12.21 -7.14
N LEU A 75 20.56 12.24 -6.34
CA LEU A 75 19.19 12.38 -6.83
C LEU A 75 18.95 13.84 -7.28
N SER A 76 18.26 14.03 -8.40
CA SER A 76 17.79 15.35 -8.82
C SER A 76 16.73 15.89 -7.85
N GLU A 77 16.55 17.21 -7.82
CA GLU A 77 15.70 17.89 -6.84
C GLU A 77 14.28 17.33 -6.75
N PHE A 78 13.62 17.09 -7.88
CA PHE A 78 12.28 16.52 -7.91
C PHE A 78 12.25 15.03 -7.57
N VAL A 79 13.27 14.28 -7.99
CA VAL A 79 13.37 12.84 -7.70
C VAL A 79 13.51 12.59 -6.20
N ARG A 80 14.19 13.48 -5.47
CA ARG A 80 14.31 13.42 -4.01
C ARG A 80 12.97 13.36 -3.28
N LEU A 81 11.92 13.94 -3.87
CA LEU A 81 10.59 14.08 -3.27
C LEU A 81 9.68 12.87 -3.52
N LEU A 82 10.07 11.96 -4.41
CA LEU A 82 9.31 10.76 -4.73
C LEU A 82 9.21 9.84 -3.51
N ARG A 83 8.10 9.11 -3.38
CA ARG A 83 7.75 8.32 -2.19
C ARG A 83 7.27 6.93 -2.64
N PRO A 84 8.12 5.90 -2.56
CA PRO A 84 7.71 4.53 -2.79
C PRO A 84 6.84 4.02 -1.63
N ASP A 85 5.99 3.04 -1.90
CA ASP A 85 5.03 2.57 -0.89
C ASP A 85 5.72 1.81 0.26
N ILE A 86 6.65 0.90 -0.06
CA ILE A 86 7.51 0.20 0.91
C ILE A 86 8.93 0.14 0.34
N THR A 87 9.93 0.53 1.14
CA THR A 87 11.35 0.29 0.85
C THR A 87 12.03 -0.33 2.06
N ASP A 88 12.58 -1.53 1.87
CA ASP A 88 13.41 -2.20 2.86
C ASP A 88 14.88 -2.07 2.46
N THR A 89 15.62 -1.33 3.28
CA THR A 89 17.03 -1.01 3.01
C THR A 89 18.01 -2.05 3.52
N VAL A 90 17.55 -3.03 4.30
CA VAL A 90 18.34 -4.19 4.75
C VAL A 90 18.19 -5.32 3.75
N ALA A 91 16.96 -5.64 3.35
CA ALA A 91 16.68 -6.64 2.32
C ALA A 91 16.94 -6.12 0.89
N LEU A 92 17.20 -4.81 0.73
CA LEU A 92 17.42 -4.14 -0.56
C LEU A 92 16.28 -4.36 -1.55
N VAL A 93 15.03 -4.20 -1.07
CA VAL A 93 13.83 -4.38 -1.89
C VAL A 93 12.88 -3.19 -1.80
N LEU A 94 12.13 -2.99 -2.88
CA LEU A 94 11.06 -2.00 -2.96
C LEU A 94 9.76 -2.66 -3.43
N PHE A 95 8.63 -2.17 -2.92
CA PHE A 95 7.30 -2.55 -3.38
C PHE A 95 6.45 -1.31 -3.64
N GLU A 96 5.70 -1.34 -4.73
CA GLU A 96 4.55 -0.49 -5.00
C GLU A 96 3.27 -1.28 -4.72
N ILE A 97 2.34 -0.66 -4.02
CA ILE A 97 1.02 -1.21 -3.66
C ILE A 97 -0.01 -0.60 -4.61
N LYS A 98 -0.83 -1.45 -5.26
CA LYS A 98 -1.86 -1.02 -6.20
C LYS A 98 -3.11 -1.91 -6.13
N PRO A 99 -4.29 -1.43 -6.57
CA PRO A 99 -5.48 -2.29 -6.69
C PRO A 99 -5.23 -3.49 -7.62
N ASP A 100 -5.83 -4.63 -7.30
CA ASP A 100 -5.72 -5.87 -8.08
C ASP A 100 -6.59 -5.84 -9.34
N ASN A 101 -6.15 -5.04 -10.31
CA ASN A 101 -6.67 -4.97 -11.68
C ASN A 101 -5.52 -4.70 -12.68
N GLU A 102 -5.81 -4.79 -13.99
CA GLU A 102 -4.79 -4.66 -15.04
C GLU A 102 -4.13 -3.27 -15.06
N GLU A 103 -4.90 -2.21 -14.85
CA GLU A 103 -4.40 -0.83 -14.80
C GLU A 103 -3.45 -0.65 -13.61
N GLY A 104 -3.86 -1.06 -12.41
CA GLY A 104 -3.05 -1.04 -11.20
C GLY A 104 -1.75 -1.84 -11.34
N ARG A 105 -1.80 -3.01 -11.98
CA ARG A 105 -0.59 -3.79 -12.29
C ARG A 105 0.36 -3.04 -13.22
N LYS A 106 -0.16 -2.43 -14.29
CA LYS A 106 0.64 -1.64 -15.24
C LYS A 106 1.25 -0.41 -14.57
N GLU A 107 0.48 0.32 -13.78
CA GLU A 107 0.93 1.49 -13.03
C GLU A 107 2.01 1.12 -12.01
N GLY A 108 1.78 0.07 -11.23
CA GLY A 108 2.74 -0.44 -10.25
C GLY A 108 4.07 -0.78 -10.88
N ARG A 109 4.07 -1.47 -12.02
CA ARG A 109 5.31 -1.79 -12.76
C ARG A 109 6.07 -0.54 -13.19
N VAL A 110 5.36 0.45 -13.73
CA VAL A 110 5.97 1.70 -14.19
C VAL A 110 6.55 2.49 -13.01
N GLN A 111 5.80 2.59 -11.90
CA GLN A 111 6.24 3.32 -10.71
C GLN A 111 7.42 2.62 -10.01
N ALA A 112 7.32 1.32 -9.76
CA ALA A 112 8.39 0.54 -9.14
C ALA A 112 9.68 0.62 -9.97
N GLY A 113 9.59 0.48 -11.29
CA GLY A 113 10.74 0.61 -12.20
C GLY A 113 11.38 2.00 -12.14
N ARG A 114 10.58 3.07 -12.10
CA ARG A 114 11.08 4.45 -11.97
C ARG A 114 11.78 4.68 -10.64
N TYR A 115 11.21 4.21 -9.53
CA TYR A 115 11.81 4.36 -8.21
C TYR A 115 13.10 3.56 -8.07
N LEU A 116 13.11 2.31 -8.55
CA LEU A 116 14.32 1.49 -8.55
C LEU A 116 15.43 2.09 -9.39
N ALA A 117 15.13 2.61 -10.58
CA ALA A 117 16.12 3.30 -11.41
C ALA A 117 16.71 4.52 -10.68
N ALA A 118 15.85 5.39 -10.14
CA ALA A 118 16.27 6.58 -9.41
C ALA A 118 17.10 6.27 -8.16
N LEU A 119 16.65 5.32 -7.33
CA LEU A 119 17.40 4.90 -6.14
C LEU A 119 18.76 4.33 -6.54
N ASN A 120 18.80 3.41 -7.50
CA ASN A 120 20.03 2.72 -7.89
C ASN A 120 21.08 3.64 -8.54
N GLU A 121 20.69 4.84 -8.98
CA GLU A 121 21.62 5.89 -9.39
C GLU A 121 22.29 6.62 -8.22
N ALA A 122 21.69 6.61 -7.03
CA ALA A 122 22.17 7.35 -5.86
C ALA A 122 22.85 6.48 -4.79
N VAL A 123 22.55 5.19 -4.76
CA VAL A 123 23.12 4.22 -3.80
C VAL A 123 24.50 3.70 -4.21
N GLU A 124 25.18 3.06 -3.26
CA GLU A 124 26.44 2.35 -3.46
C GLU A 124 26.25 1.07 -4.29
N PRO A 125 27.24 0.62 -5.07
CA PRO A 125 27.08 -0.51 -5.99
C PRO A 125 26.63 -1.83 -5.34
N ASP A 126 27.05 -2.09 -4.10
CA ASP A 126 26.71 -3.25 -3.29
C ASP A 126 25.35 -3.13 -2.57
N LYS A 127 24.72 -1.95 -2.64
CA LYS A 127 23.43 -1.63 -2.01
C LYS A 127 22.32 -1.38 -3.03
N LYS A 128 22.47 -1.90 -4.25
CA LYS A 128 21.43 -1.79 -5.27
C LYS A 128 20.18 -2.55 -4.84
N LEU A 129 19.05 -1.86 -4.96
CA LEU A 129 17.74 -2.41 -4.64
C LEU A 129 17.12 -3.11 -5.84
N ALA A 130 16.28 -4.10 -5.57
CA ALA A 130 15.45 -4.81 -6.55
C ALA A 130 13.96 -4.72 -6.20
N GLY A 131 13.09 -5.16 -7.12
CA GLY A 131 11.68 -5.35 -6.79
C GLY A 131 11.52 -6.53 -5.85
N GLY A 132 10.87 -6.33 -4.71
CA GLY A 132 10.64 -7.42 -3.75
C GLY A 132 9.66 -8.48 -4.28
N THR A 133 9.72 -9.69 -3.73
CA THR A 133 8.91 -10.84 -4.16
C THR A 133 8.30 -11.57 -2.96
N GLY A 134 7.34 -12.46 -3.20
CA GLY A 134 6.83 -13.38 -2.18
C GLY A 134 6.01 -12.76 -1.04
N PHE A 135 5.80 -11.44 -1.04
CA PHE A 135 5.00 -10.78 -0.02
C PHE A 135 3.51 -10.91 -0.32
N ALA A 136 2.80 -11.62 0.55
CA ALA A 136 1.36 -11.87 0.46
C ALA A 136 0.75 -12.00 1.85
N GLY A 137 -0.57 -11.82 1.93
CA GLY A 137 -1.31 -11.98 3.18
C GLY A 137 -2.75 -11.52 3.06
N SER A 138 -3.48 -11.66 4.16
CA SER A 138 -4.81 -11.08 4.29
C SER A 138 -5.11 -10.75 5.74
N LEU A 139 -6.02 -9.81 5.95
CA LEU A 139 -6.61 -9.50 7.24
C LEU A 139 -8.13 -9.35 7.09
N PHE A 140 -8.84 -9.36 8.21
CA PHE A 140 -10.27 -9.13 8.24
C PHE A 140 -10.63 -7.94 9.13
N LEU A 141 -11.68 -7.24 8.72
CA LEU A 141 -12.31 -6.17 9.48
C LEU A 141 -13.79 -6.51 9.65
N GLU A 142 -14.19 -6.69 10.89
CA GLU A 142 -15.57 -6.81 11.32
C GLU A 142 -15.99 -5.50 11.98
N PHE A 143 -17.13 -4.93 11.58
CA PHE A 143 -17.58 -3.63 12.08
C PHE A 143 -18.49 -3.73 13.31
N GLU A 144 -19.24 -4.83 13.39
CA GLU A 144 -20.14 -5.17 14.51
C GLU A 144 -20.08 -6.68 14.73
N ASN A 145 -20.31 -7.15 15.96
CA ASN A 145 -20.31 -8.58 16.27
C ASN A 145 -21.36 -9.34 15.44
N GLY A 146 -20.91 -10.17 14.50
CA GLY A 146 -21.74 -10.91 13.54
C GLY A 146 -22.17 -10.11 12.29
N GLY A 147 -21.73 -8.86 12.17
CA GLY A 147 -22.03 -7.95 11.07
C GLY A 147 -21.15 -8.17 9.83
N ALA A 148 -21.04 -7.14 9.00
CA ALA A 148 -20.27 -7.16 7.77
C ALA A 148 -18.80 -7.54 8.02
N LEU A 149 -18.30 -8.52 7.27
CA LEU A 149 -16.91 -8.95 7.34
C LEU A 149 -16.18 -8.57 6.06
N TRP A 150 -15.32 -7.57 6.15
CA TRP A 150 -14.46 -7.18 5.05
C TRP A 150 -13.14 -7.93 5.14
N GLN A 151 -12.55 -8.22 3.99
CA GLN A 151 -11.22 -8.79 3.90
C GLN A 151 -10.37 -7.92 2.98
N LEU A 152 -9.21 -7.51 3.49
CA LEU A 152 -8.14 -7.01 2.65
C LEU A 152 -7.20 -8.18 2.37
N SER A 153 -7.00 -8.52 1.10
CA SER A 153 -6.01 -9.48 0.66
C SER A 153 -4.98 -8.81 -0.24
N TRP A 154 -3.74 -9.26 -0.18
CA TRP A 154 -2.67 -8.78 -1.05
C TRP A 154 -1.72 -9.91 -1.44
N ARG A 155 -1.08 -9.71 -2.59
CA ARG A 155 -0.03 -10.60 -3.11
C ARG A 155 0.92 -9.83 -4.02
N THR A 156 2.15 -10.31 -4.14
CA THR A 156 3.18 -9.78 -5.03
C THR A 156 3.35 -10.69 -6.25
N PRO A 157 2.54 -10.54 -7.32
CA PRO A 157 2.59 -11.43 -8.48
C PRO A 157 3.80 -11.19 -9.39
N GLU A 158 4.46 -10.03 -9.29
CA GLU A 158 5.69 -9.71 -10.01
C GLU A 158 6.61 -8.83 -9.15
N PRO A 159 7.93 -8.84 -9.40
CA PRO A 159 8.89 -8.11 -8.57
C PRO A 159 8.53 -6.63 -8.40
N GLY A 160 8.41 -6.20 -7.15
CA GLY A 160 8.15 -4.82 -6.76
C GLY A 160 6.70 -4.35 -6.94
N VAL A 161 5.77 -5.23 -7.30
CA VAL A 161 4.35 -4.86 -7.45
C VAL A 161 3.50 -5.73 -6.52
N THR A 162 3.03 -5.15 -5.44
CA THR A 162 2.03 -5.72 -4.53
C THR A 162 0.64 -5.27 -4.97
N LEU A 163 -0.24 -6.23 -5.24
CA LEU A 163 -1.62 -5.96 -5.62
C LEU A 163 -2.56 -6.31 -4.47
N TYR A 164 -3.51 -5.42 -4.17
CA TYR A 164 -4.49 -5.61 -3.09
C TYR A 164 -5.93 -5.63 -3.59
N ARG A 165 -6.80 -6.33 -2.86
CA ARG A 165 -8.24 -6.34 -3.08
C ARG A 165 -9.00 -6.26 -1.75
N TRP A 166 -10.08 -5.50 -1.76
CA TRP A 166 -11.10 -5.53 -0.72
C TRP A 166 -12.24 -6.44 -1.17
N ASN A 167 -12.55 -7.44 -0.35
CA ASN A 167 -13.69 -8.33 -0.52
C ASN A 167 -14.66 -8.16 0.65
N TYR A 168 -15.92 -8.47 0.39
CA TYR A 168 -16.99 -8.45 1.36
C TYR A 168 -17.55 -9.86 1.58
N ARG A 169 -17.97 -10.14 2.80
CA ARG A 169 -18.75 -11.32 3.16
C ARG A 169 -19.96 -10.89 3.97
N ARG A 170 -21.11 -11.48 3.63
CA ARG A 170 -22.40 -11.12 4.19
C ARG A 170 -22.44 -11.39 5.68
N GLU A 171 -23.25 -10.56 6.34
CA GLU A 171 -23.62 -10.76 7.73
C GLU A 171 -24.22 -12.16 7.91
N LYS A 172 -23.77 -12.85 8.95
CA LYS A 172 -24.34 -14.14 9.32
C LYS A 172 -24.44 -14.16 10.84
N PRO A 173 -25.61 -13.81 11.40
CA PRO A 173 -25.83 -13.79 12.83
C PRO A 173 -25.40 -15.11 13.46
N HIS A 174 -24.73 -15.01 14.62
CA HIS A 174 -24.24 -16.15 15.40
C HIS A 174 -23.13 -17.00 14.76
N ALA A 175 -22.65 -16.66 13.55
CA ALA A 175 -21.49 -17.34 12.97
C ALA A 175 -20.18 -16.75 13.49
N SER A 176 -19.24 -17.63 13.81
CA SER A 176 -17.87 -17.25 14.10
C SER A 176 -17.23 -16.53 12.91
N TRP A 177 -16.15 -15.79 13.17
CA TRP A 177 -15.38 -15.16 12.09
C TRP A 177 -14.81 -16.22 11.12
N LYS A 178 -14.38 -17.41 11.61
CA LYS A 178 -13.86 -18.49 10.76
C LYS A 178 -14.93 -19.04 9.81
N GLU A 179 -16.14 -19.24 10.31
CA GLU A 179 -17.28 -19.67 9.49
C GLU A 179 -17.71 -18.61 8.48
N ARG A 180 -17.61 -17.32 8.84
CA ARG A 180 -17.85 -16.23 7.91
C ARG A 180 -16.73 -16.12 6.88
N ALA A 181 -15.46 -16.22 7.27
CA ALA A 181 -14.32 -16.20 6.34
C ALA A 181 -14.39 -17.32 5.29
N ALA A 182 -15.00 -18.46 5.62
CA ALA A 182 -15.26 -19.56 4.70
C ALA A 182 -16.43 -19.33 3.72
N GLN A 183 -17.21 -18.26 3.88
CA GLN A 183 -18.23 -17.88 2.91
C GLN A 183 -17.60 -17.45 1.58
N LYS A 184 -18.43 -17.48 0.53
CA LYS A 184 -18.07 -16.95 -0.78
C LYS A 184 -17.71 -15.46 -0.65
N GLU A 185 -16.56 -15.10 -1.23
CA GLU A 185 -16.14 -13.71 -1.38
C GLU A 185 -17.05 -12.99 -2.39
N GLU A 186 -17.53 -11.82 -2.00
CA GLU A 186 -18.25 -10.89 -2.86
C GLU A 186 -17.42 -9.63 -3.05
N GLU A 187 -17.64 -8.91 -4.15
CA GLU A 187 -17.07 -7.58 -4.33
C GLU A 187 -17.62 -6.65 -3.26
N LEU A 188 -16.77 -5.78 -2.69
CA LEU A 188 -17.20 -4.82 -1.70
C LEU A 188 -18.23 -3.86 -2.31
N PRO A 189 -19.49 -3.83 -1.82
CA PRO A 189 -20.50 -2.93 -2.36
C PRO A 189 -20.06 -1.47 -2.22
N ARG A 190 -20.40 -0.65 -3.21
CA ARG A 190 -20.05 0.77 -3.19
C ARG A 190 -20.67 1.49 -2.00
N GLU A 191 -21.92 1.16 -1.68
CA GLU A 191 -22.66 1.76 -0.57
C GLU A 191 -21.99 1.44 0.77
N GLU A 192 -21.52 0.20 0.95
CA GLU A 192 -20.75 -0.23 2.11
C GLU A 192 -19.42 0.54 2.22
N ALA A 193 -18.69 0.65 1.10
CA ALA A 193 -17.45 1.41 1.03
C ALA A 193 -17.64 2.90 1.36
N GLU A 194 -18.72 3.50 0.85
CA GLU A 194 -19.11 4.89 1.11
C GLU A 194 -19.43 5.13 2.59
N GLN A 195 -20.18 4.21 3.20
CA GLN A 195 -20.61 4.36 4.59
C GLN A 195 -19.49 4.10 5.59
N ARG A 196 -18.62 3.12 5.33
CA ARG A 196 -17.71 2.56 6.33
C ARG A 196 -16.23 2.73 5.99
N GLY A 197 -15.88 3.24 4.81
CA GLY A 197 -14.49 3.32 4.34
C GLY A 197 -13.56 4.15 5.22
N GLU A 198 -14.02 5.29 5.74
CA GLU A 198 -13.23 6.10 6.68
C GLU A 198 -13.01 5.37 8.01
N MET A 199 -14.07 4.74 8.54
CA MET A 199 -13.98 3.94 9.78
C MET A 199 -13.03 2.76 9.61
N ALA A 200 -12.98 2.14 8.43
CA ALA A 200 -12.03 1.06 8.13
C ALA A 200 -10.57 1.52 8.21
N GLU A 201 -10.24 2.69 7.66
CA GLU A 201 -8.91 3.28 7.77
C GLU A 201 -8.53 3.50 9.25
N GLN A 202 -9.44 4.11 10.02
CA GLN A 202 -9.20 4.45 11.42
C GLN A 202 -9.06 3.19 12.29
N ALA A 203 -9.90 2.16 12.07
CA ALA A 203 -9.82 0.90 12.80
C ALA A 203 -8.52 0.15 12.51
N LEU A 204 -8.06 0.10 11.25
CA LEU A 204 -6.78 -0.51 10.90
C LEU A 204 -5.60 0.25 11.50
N ARG A 205 -5.67 1.58 11.51
CA ARG A 205 -4.66 2.40 12.20
C ARG A 205 -4.60 2.06 13.69
N ALA A 206 -5.74 2.01 14.36
CA ALA A 206 -5.82 1.67 15.78
C ALA A 206 -5.21 0.28 16.07
N ALA A 207 -5.53 -0.72 15.22
CA ALA A 207 -5.04 -2.08 15.36
C ALA A 207 -3.50 -2.19 15.23
N TYR A 208 -2.88 -1.54 14.24
CA TYR A 208 -1.43 -1.60 14.05
C TYR A 208 -0.64 -0.65 14.96
N GLU A 209 -1.18 0.55 15.23
CA GLU A 209 -0.46 1.60 15.97
C GLU A 209 -0.78 1.61 17.47
N ARG A 210 -1.62 0.67 17.94
CA ARG A 210 -2.16 0.62 19.32
C ARG A 210 -2.82 1.93 19.74
N GLY A 211 -3.48 2.58 18.78
CA GLY A 211 -4.19 3.85 18.96
C GLY A 211 -5.60 3.68 19.51
N GLU A 212 -6.30 4.80 19.68
CA GLU A 212 -7.71 4.80 20.08
C GLU A 212 -8.61 4.26 18.95
N TRP A 213 -9.56 3.41 19.31
CA TRP A 213 -10.58 2.93 18.39
C TRP A 213 -11.51 4.07 17.95
N PRO A 214 -11.93 4.14 16.68
CA PRO A 214 -12.80 5.20 16.20
C PRO A 214 -14.19 5.13 16.85
N SER A 215 -14.78 6.30 17.11
CA SER A 215 -16.11 6.40 17.72
C SER A 215 -17.16 5.66 16.87
N GLY A 216 -17.94 4.79 17.52
CA GLY A 216 -18.98 3.98 16.86
C GLY A 216 -18.49 2.66 16.25
N PHE A 217 -17.19 2.35 16.31
CA PHE A 217 -16.69 1.03 15.96
C PHE A 217 -16.92 0.05 17.13
N HIS A 218 -17.69 -0.99 16.87
CA HIS A 218 -18.07 -2.00 17.86
C HIS A 218 -17.63 -3.42 17.44
N GLY A 219 -16.70 -3.50 16.50
CA GLY A 219 -16.26 -4.74 15.89
C GLY A 219 -14.83 -5.13 16.24
N GLN A 220 -14.18 -5.86 15.35
CA GLN A 220 -12.85 -6.44 15.56
C GLN A 220 -12.00 -6.38 14.28
N VAL A 221 -10.69 -6.27 14.45
CA VAL A 221 -9.70 -6.43 13.39
C VAL A 221 -8.96 -7.74 13.64
N TYR A 222 -8.96 -8.63 12.65
CA TYR A 222 -8.23 -9.90 12.70
C TYR A 222 -6.98 -9.75 11.84
N LEU A 223 -5.82 -9.60 12.47
CA LEU A 223 -4.54 -9.45 11.80
C LEU A 223 -4.09 -10.79 11.19
N PRO A 224 -3.09 -10.79 10.29
CA PRO A 224 -2.63 -12.04 9.67
C PRO A 224 -2.22 -13.12 10.68
N VAL A 225 -1.67 -12.73 11.82
CA VAL A 225 -1.29 -13.66 12.91
C VAL A 225 -2.50 -14.35 13.56
N ASP A 226 -3.68 -13.72 13.52
CA ASP A 226 -4.93 -14.26 14.06
C ASP A 226 -5.63 -15.20 13.08
N CYS A 227 -5.17 -15.22 11.81
CA CYS A 227 -5.80 -15.96 10.72
C CYS A 227 -5.39 -17.45 10.65
N HIS A 228 -4.68 -17.96 11.66
CA HIS A 228 -4.17 -19.33 11.75
C HIS A 228 -5.00 -20.26 12.66
#